data_AF-A0A5E7YZV2-F1
#
_entry.id   AF-A0A5E7YZV2-F1
#
_cell.length_a   1.000
_cell.length_b   1.000
_cell.length_c   1.000
_cell.angle_alpha   90.00
_cell.angle_beta   90.00
_cell.angle_gamma   90.00
#
_symmetry.space_group_name_H-M   'P 1'
#
loop_
_entity.id
_entity.type
_entity.pdbx_description
1 polymer ?
#
loop_
_entity_poly.entity_id
_entity_poly.type
_entity_poly.pdbx_seq_one_letter_code
_entity_poly.pdbx_strand_id
1 'polypeptide(L)'
;MARILLNTRFLDVAKRENVASAQLLDERAKLSRLADDKKLTSAQEAKLAELDAIEDERVKSAKNNNKHTEVLDPLFVATRTLLNANKLLPVPLRSQENGIMGFDTSKTSDPANPTAEERESLIKTALTFGLLQAEGAVPPPVTVVGQQSGTTGVKASGTAHGKTLYPDEGSKRYAEFTQEFFEAVGEAASYGQLAEDVFSILSLEGDPDGPGGDTYEPVVDAEEFAKVLRGLKDRGIHVTVPQLRRRVNEVLDEIQNVGSRDSIALTGIELPDLDNLADQNIVRENIRVMGPMIVSAMFEELKVFQVVDRIVEQFQRGMLPVGSGSAGRLLYNYWREAPNRMSEQERRDFQTITLGVPGGNPNALVNRDFNDLWIRFVSSVSSYVRQNDVDTLLRSSVPGSISQQQVRKAARDLAANLTLHGYGMAHYAAREIQAQVSFVIKLLQDKEILAAYGARDMWQVIDHVATYDLGGAKTSSRYRTLATCGTIIIEWLAKRAKEISKPTGMLINLAEVRSPIEELNHRATVNPSDYDLVNACELWLADTATSDSQIEELSQPREAPTTTSKPIPIPAMAQDMLDGMGIGLSNNAGRGMMWTRH
;
A
#
# COMPACT_ATOMS: atom_id res chain seq x y z
N MET A 1 -29.66 36.71 -8.32
CA MET A 1 -28.53 36.06 -7.63
C MET A 1 -29.12 35.22 -6.52
N ALA A 2 -28.58 34.02 -6.30
CA ALA A 2 -28.92 33.22 -5.14
C ALA A 2 -28.68 34.00 -3.85
N ARG A 3 -29.39 33.62 -2.81
CA ARG A 3 -29.15 34.16 -1.47
C ARG A 3 -28.23 33.20 -0.72
N ILE A 4 -27.11 33.71 -0.20
CA ILE A 4 -26.24 32.99 0.71
C ILE A 4 -26.97 32.90 2.05
N LEU A 5 -27.22 31.68 2.54
CA LEU A 5 -27.86 31.46 3.83
C LEU A 5 -26.86 30.89 4.84
N LEU A 6 -26.99 31.24 6.12
CA LEU A 6 -26.16 30.66 7.19
C LEU A 6 -26.48 29.20 7.46
N ASN A 7 -27.70 28.76 7.15
CA ASN A 7 -28.10 27.36 7.25
C ASN A 7 -27.71 26.53 6.03
N THR A 8 -26.81 27.03 5.16
CA THR A 8 -26.23 26.22 4.08
C THR A 8 -25.54 25.00 4.68
N ARG A 9 -25.88 23.83 4.15
CA ARG A 9 -25.41 22.54 4.68
C ARG A 9 -24.20 22.04 3.89
N PHE A 10 -23.11 21.77 4.60
CA PHE A 10 -21.91 21.17 4.03
C PHE A 10 -21.87 19.66 4.26
N LEU A 11 -22.15 18.86 3.22
CA LEU A 11 -22.27 17.40 3.38
C LEU A 11 -20.93 16.75 3.70
N ASP A 12 -19.85 17.20 3.06
CA ASP A 12 -18.48 16.77 3.35
C ASP A 12 -18.11 17.00 4.82
N VAL A 13 -18.41 18.18 5.39
CA VAL A 13 -18.21 18.48 6.82
C VAL A 13 -19.01 17.52 7.70
N ALA A 14 -20.29 17.29 7.38
CA ALA A 14 -21.15 16.37 8.15
C ALA A 14 -20.64 14.92 8.09
N LYS A 15 -20.23 14.46 6.91
CA LYS A 15 -19.67 13.12 6.68
C LYS A 15 -18.40 12.92 7.51
N ARG A 16 -17.50 13.91 7.53
CA ARG A 16 -16.26 13.84 8.30
C ARG A 16 -16.49 13.75 9.80
N GLU A 17 -17.43 14.53 10.33
CA GLU A 17 -17.82 14.42 11.75
C GLU A 17 -18.35 13.03 12.08
N ASN A 18 -19.21 12.47 11.24
CA ASN A 18 -19.73 11.12 11.44
C ASN A 18 -18.62 10.06 11.42
N VAL A 19 -17.65 10.20 10.51
CA VAL A 19 -16.47 9.31 10.45
C VAL A 19 -15.61 9.45 11.70
N ALA A 20 -15.30 10.68 12.14
CA ALA A 20 -14.51 10.93 13.34
C ALA A 20 -15.21 10.37 14.59
N SER A 21 -16.53 10.54 14.69
CA SER A 21 -17.33 9.96 15.77
C SER A 21 -17.32 8.44 15.76
N ALA A 22 -17.50 7.81 14.60
CA ALA A 22 -17.44 6.36 14.48
C ALA A 22 -16.06 5.79 14.84
N GLN A 23 -14.99 6.43 14.39
CA GLN A 23 -13.61 6.04 14.72
C GLN A 23 -13.33 6.14 16.22
N LEU A 24 -13.74 7.24 16.86
CA LEU A 24 -13.57 7.42 18.30
C LEU A 24 -14.30 6.34 19.09
N LEU A 25 -15.56 6.06 18.76
CA LEU A 25 -16.38 5.06 19.44
C LEU A 25 -15.82 3.64 19.25
N ASP A 26 -15.30 3.32 18.06
CA ASP A 26 -14.68 2.02 17.78
C ASP A 26 -13.35 1.85 18.53
N GLU A 27 -12.47 2.85 18.54
CA GLU A 27 -11.22 2.80 19.32
C GLU A 27 -11.48 2.67 20.81
N ARG A 28 -12.43 3.45 21.33
CA ARG A 28 -12.87 3.37 22.73
C ARG A 28 -13.42 1.99 23.07
N ALA A 29 -14.29 1.43 22.22
CA ALA A 29 -14.85 0.09 22.43
C ALA A 29 -13.77 -1.00 22.40
N LYS A 30 -12.78 -0.89 21.49
CA LYS A 30 -11.63 -1.80 21.43
C LYS A 30 -10.81 -1.76 22.72
N LEU A 31 -10.47 -0.57 23.21
CA LEU A 31 -9.69 -0.41 24.44
C LEU A 31 -10.47 -0.83 25.69
N SER A 32 -11.78 -0.57 25.76
CA SER A 32 -12.65 -1.03 26.84
C SER A 32 -12.72 -2.55 26.91
N ARG A 33 -12.93 -3.24 25.77
CA ARG A 33 -12.92 -4.71 25.73
C ARG A 33 -11.58 -5.29 26.15
N LEU A 34 -10.49 -4.67 25.71
CA LEU A 34 -9.14 -5.08 26.12
C LEU A 34 -8.92 -4.90 27.63
N ALA A 35 -9.53 -3.89 28.26
CA ALA A 35 -9.45 -3.67 29.70
C ALA A 35 -10.23 -4.73 30.50
N ASP A 36 -11.35 -5.22 29.95
CA ASP A 36 -12.14 -6.29 30.55
C ASP A 36 -11.40 -7.64 30.50
N ASP A 37 -10.68 -7.91 29.41
CA ASP A 37 -9.97 -9.18 29.18
C ASP A 37 -8.60 -9.25 29.87
N LYS A 38 -7.89 -8.12 29.99
CA LYS A 38 -6.52 -8.06 30.54
C LYS A 38 -6.16 -6.67 31.06
N LYS A 39 -5.13 -6.60 31.91
CA LYS A 39 -4.59 -5.33 32.38
C LYS A 39 -4.01 -4.52 31.20
N LEU A 40 -4.51 -3.31 31.03
CA LEU A 40 -4.00 -2.35 30.03
C LEU A 40 -2.59 -1.89 30.41
N THR A 41 -1.80 -1.52 29.39
CA THR A 41 -0.56 -0.77 29.61
C THR A 41 -0.87 0.66 30.03
N SER A 42 0.04 1.34 30.73
CA SER A 42 -0.18 2.73 31.16
C SER A 42 -0.47 3.70 30.00
N ALA A 43 0.09 3.43 28.81
CA ALA A 43 -0.20 4.21 27.60
C ALA A 43 -1.64 3.96 27.08
N GLN A 44 -2.13 2.72 27.16
CA GLN A 44 -3.50 2.38 26.77
C GLN A 44 -4.53 2.89 27.78
N GLU A 45 -4.22 2.86 29.08
CA GLU A 45 -5.06 3.46 30.14
C GLU A 45 -5.19 4.96 29.93
N ALA A 46 -4.06 5.65 29.67
CA ALA A 46 -4.07 7.07 29.36
C ALA A 46 -4.87 7.38 28.09
N LYS A 47 -4.74 6.56 27.03
CA LYS A 47 -5.48 6.74 25.78
C LYS A 47 -6.98 6.52 25.97
N LEU A 48 -7.39 5.48 26.70
CA LEU A 48 -8.79 5.22 27.00
C LEU A 48 -9.40 6.38 27.81
N ALA A 49 -8.70 6.87 28.83
CA ALA A 49 -9.14 8.02 29.63
C ALA A 49 -9.27 9.31 28.80
N GLU A 50 -8.38 9.51 27.82
CA GLU A 50 -8.48 10.63 26.86
C GLU A 50 -9.74 10.48 25.98
N LEU A 51 -9.96 9.30 25.39
CA LEU A 51 -11.13 9.03 24.54
C LEU A 51 -12.45 9.17 25.32
N ASP A 52 -12.49 8.67 26.56
CA ASP A 52 -13.64 8.84 27.46
C ASP A 52 -13.91 10.32 27.75
N ALA A 53 -12.87 11.11 28.01
CA ALA A 53 -13.02 12.53 28.28
C ALA A 53 -13.56 13.32 27.07
N ILE A 54 -13.13 12.96 25.86
CA ILE A 54 -13.58 13.58 24.60
C ILE A 54 -15.06 13.27 24.37
N GLU A 55 -15.46 12.00 24.46
CA GLU A 55 -16.85 11.58 24.26
C GLU A 55 -17.78 12.16 25.33
N ASP A 56 -17.35 12.19 26.59
CA ASP A 56 -18.08 12.82 27.68
C ASP A 56 -18.40 14.28 27.39
N GLU A 57 -17.43 15.05 26.88
CA GLU A 57 -17.62 16.46 26.56
C GLU A 57 -18.54 16.66 25.36
N ARG A 58 -18.43 15.81 24.32
CA ARG A 58 -19.36 15.81 23.20
C ARG A 58 -20.81 15.58 23.65
N VAL A 59 -21.03 14.56 24.48
CA VAL A 59 -22.38 14.24 25.00
C VAL A 59 -22.90 15.33 25.93
N LYS A 60 -22.06 15.93 26.77
CA LYS A 60 -22.45 17.02 27.68
C LYS A 60 -22.80 18.30 26.93
N SER A 61 -21.99 18.67 25.93
CA SER A 61 -22.23 19.86 25.11
C SER A 61 -23.52 19.73 24.31
N ALA A 62 -23.81 18.57 23.71
CA ALA A 62 -25.06 18.31 22.99
C ALA A 62 -26.34 18.45 23.87
N LYS A 63 -26.22 18.24 25.19
CA LYS A 63 -27.33 18.39 26.15
C LYS A 63 -27.46 19.81 26.73
N ASN A 64 -26.48 20.68 26.48
CA ASN A 64 -26.42 22.00 27.09
C ASN A 64 -26.94 23.06 26.12
N ASN A 65 -28.18 23.49 26.32
CA ASN A 65 -28.82 24.52 25.47
C ASN A 65 -28.13 25.89 25.50
N ASN A 66 -27.19 26.13 26.40
CA ASN A 66 -26.43 27.37 26.50
C ASN A 66 -25.06 27.31 25.79
N LYS A 67 -24.76 26.21 25.09
CA LYS A 67 -23.47 25.98 24.42
C LYS A 67 -23.73 25.32 23.05
N HIS A 68 -22.88 25.60 22.06
CA HIS A 68 -22.90 24.82 20.82
C HIS A 68 -22.35 23.41 21.07
N THR A 69 -22.96 22.41 20.45
CA THR A 69 -22.50 21.01 20.45
C THR A 69 -21.03 20.94 20.03
N GLU A 70 -20.19 20.21 20.76
CA GLU A 70 -18.80 19.99 20.35
C GLU A 70 -18.71 18.96 19.22
N VAL A 71 -17.65 19.08 18.43
CA VAL A 71 -17.40 18.28 17.22
C VAL A 71 -16.06 17.57 17.32
N LEU A 72 -15.99 16.38 16.75
CA LEU A 72 -14.87 15.46 16.85
C LEU A 72 -13.91 15.53 15.67
N ASP A 73 -14.34 16.00 14.49
CA ASP A 73 -13.46 16.11 13.32
C ASP A 73 -12.22 16.97 13.65
N PRO A 74 -11.02 16.37 13.69
CA PRO A 74 -9.82 17.11 14.05
C PRO A 74 -9.50 18.24 13.07
N LEU A 75 -9.87 18.08 11.78
CA LEU A 75 -9.66 19.12 10.78
C LEU A 75 -10.51 20.35 11.08
N PHE A 76 -11.78 20.14 11.41
CA PHE A 76 -12.69 21.23 11.76
C PHE A 76 -12.27 21.90 13.06
N VAL A 77 -11.94 21.11 14.09
CA VAL A 77 -11.51 21.62 15.40
C VAL A 77 -10.25 22.48 15.26
N ALA A 78 -9.24 22.03 14.53
CA ALA A 78 -8.01 22.77 14.31
C ALA A 78 -8.24 24.04 13.46
N THR A 79 -9.02 23.93 12.38
CA THR A 79 -9.36 25.08 11.51
C THR A 79 -10.12 26.16 12.27
N ARG A 80 -11.16 25.78 13.03
CA ARG A 80 -11.93 26.67 13.91
C ARG A 80 -11.01 27.40 14.90
N THR A 81 -10.15 26.64 15.57
CA THR A 81 -9.24 27.19 16.57
C THR A 81 -8.31 28.23 15.95
N LEU A 82 -7.67 27.92 14.83
CA LEU A 82 -6.74 28.85 14.18
C LEU A 82 -7.45 30.08 13.60
N LEU A 83 -8.65 29.92 13.01
CA LEU A 83 -9.46 31.05 12.53
C LEU A 83 -9.80 32.03 13.66
N ASN A 84 -10.23 31.52 14.81
CA ASN A 84 -10.64 32.35 15.94
C ASN A 84 -9.44 32.95 16.70
N ALA A 85 -8.42 32.15 16.99
CA ALA A 85 -7.25 32.60 17.74
C ALA A 85 -6.53 33.76 17.03
N ASN A 86 -6.52 33.73 15.69
CA ASN A 86 -5.91 34.76 14.86
C ASN A 86 -6.89 35.85 14.41
N LYS A 87 -8.15 35.84 14.89
CA LYS A 87 -9.20 36.81 14.55
C LYS A 87 -9.38 36.99 13.04
N LEU A 88 -9.35 35.87 12.30
CA LEU A 88 -9.42 35.86 10.84
C LEU A 88 -10.86 35.92 10.30
N LEU A 89 -11.86 35.83 11.19
CA LEU A 89 -13.28 35.93 10.86
C LEU A 89 -13.88 37.17 11.57
N PRO A 90 -14.74 37.94 10.88
CA PRO A 90 -15.57 38.97 11.52
C PRO A 90 -16.46 38.39 12.63
N VAL A 91 -17.10 37.24 12.37
CA VAL A 91 -17.94 36.51 13.31
C VAL A 91 -17.27 35.17 13.64
N PRO A 92 -16.91 34.90 14.91
CA PRO A 92 -16.22 33.68 15.29
C PRO A 92 -17.01 32.39 15.00
N LEU A 93 -16.32 31.39 14.45
CA LEU A 93 -16.87 30.04 14.24
C LEU A 93 -16.87 29.26 15.56
N ARG A 94 -17.98 28.65 15.96
CA ARG A 94 -18.11 27.94 17.24
C ARG A 94 -18.16 26.44 17.07
N SER A 95 -18.99 25.97 16.14
CA SER A 95 -19.14 24.54 15.89
C SER A 95 -19.81 24.28 14.53
N GLN A 96 -20.23 23.04 14.29
CA GLN A 96 -21.19 22.70 13.24
C GLN A 96 -22.22 21.68 13.76
N GLU A 97 -23.41 21.69 13.18
CA GLU A 97 -24.44 20.69 13.40
C GLU A 97 -24.90 20.13 12.06
N ASN A 98 -24.64 18.84 11.83
CA ASN A 98 -25.00 18.14 10.59
C ASN A 98 -24.53 18.88 9.30
N GLY A 99 -23.35 19.50 9.38
CA GLY A 99 -22.76 20.25 8.28
C GLY A 99 -23.16 21.72 8.23
N ILE A 100 -24.04 22.22 9.10
CA ILE A 100 -24.36 23.64 9.19
C ILE A 100 -23.39 24.31 10.16
N MET A 101 -22.63 25.30 9.69
CA MET A 101 -21.64 25.99 10.50
C MET A 101 -22.31 26.95 11.50
N GLY A 102 -22.02 26.78 12.78
CA GLY A 102 -22.53 27.62 13.87
C GLY A 102 -21.56 28.73 14.22
N PHE A 103 -21.98 29.98 14.04
CA PHE A 103 -21.22 31.18 14.35
C PHE A 103 -21.77 31.89 15.60
N ASP A 104 -20.95 32.74 16.22
CA ASP A 104 -21.35 33.58 17.36
C ASP A 104 -22.18 34.80 16.91
N THR A 105 -23.36 34.52 16.37
CA THR A 105 -24.26 35.53 15.81
C THR A 105 -25.09 36.23 16.90
N SER A 106 -25.58 37.42 16.58
CA SER A 106 -26.61 38.09 17.40
C SER A 106 -27.84 37.19 17.57
N LYS A 107 -28.52 37.26 18.73
CA LYS A 107 -29.80 36.56 18.99
C LYS A 107 -30.93 36.94 18.02
N THR A 108 -30.77 38.04 17.29
CA THR A 108 -31.74 38.51 16.28
C THR A 108 -31.28 38.23 14.85
N SER A 109 -30.19 37.47 14.66
CA SER A 109 -29.72 37.09 13.33
C SER A 109 -30.74 36.15 12.68
N ASP A 110 -31.14 36.50 11.46
CA ASP A 110 -31.99 35.67 10.62
C ASP A 110 -31.08 34.81 9.74
N PRO A 111 -31.01 33.48 9.92
CA PRO A 111 -30.14 32.61 9.13
C PRO A 111 -30.40 32.70 7.63
N ALA A 112 -31.61 33.08 7.24
CA ALA A 112 -31.92 33.30 5.84
C ALA A 112 -31.33 34.64 5.36
N ASN A 113 -31.29 35.69 6.18
CA ASN A 113 -30.79 37.04 5.83
C ASN A 113 -29.50 37.39 6.59
N PRO A 114 -28.36 36.72 6.32
CA PRO A 114 -27.13 37.05 7.00
C PRO A 114 -26.61 38.44 6.66
N THR A 115 -26.03 39.10 7.65
CA THR A 115 -25.23 40.32 7.51
C THR A 115 -24.01 40.08 6.62
N ALA A 116 -23.35 41.14 6.15
CA ALA A 116 -22.14 41.01 5.34
C ALA A 116 -21.01 40.28 6.09
N GLU A 117 -20.84 40.59 7.37
CA GLU A 117 -19.83 39.97 8.24
C GLU A 117 -20.08 38.46 8.45
N GLU A 118 -21.35 38.07 8.60
CA GLU A 118 -21.75 36.66 8.72
C GLU A 118 -21.52 35.89 7.41
N ARG A 119 -21.84 36.48 6.25
CA ARG A 119 -21.57 35.88 4.94
C ARG A 119 -20.08 35.71 4.69
N GLU A 120 -19.28 36.75 4.96
CA GLU A 120 -17.83 36.69 4.82
C GLU A 120 -17.26 35.57 5.71
N SER A 121 -17.73 35.46 6.95
CA SER A 121 -17.28 34.44 7.89
C SER A 121 -17.61 33.02 7.40
N LEU A 122 -18.81 32.81 6.85
CA LEU A 122 -19.23 31.54 6.26
C LEU A 122 -18.35 31.15 5.07
N ILE A 123 -18.22 32.04 4.09
CA ILE A 123 -17.51 31.78 2.82
C ILE A 123 -16.03 31.54 3.09
N LYS A 124 -15.41 32.37 3.94
CA LYS A 124 -14.00 32.23 4.30
C LYS A 124 -13.74 30.95 5.06
N THR A 125 -14.63 30.57 5.97
CA THR A 125 -14.53 29.30 6.69
C THR A 125 -14.66 28.12 5.73
N ALA A 126 -15.71 28.10 4.90
CA ALA A 126 -15.96 27.04 3.94
C ALA A 126 -14.81 26.88 2.95
N LEU A 127 -14.30 27.98 2.40
CA LEU A 127 -13.21 27.95 1.44
C LEU A 127 -11.89 27.50 2.07
N THR A 128 -11.53 28.04 3.23
CA THR A 128 -10.30 27.63 3.94
C THR A 128 -10.36 26.15 4.30
N PHE A 129 -11.49 25.68 4.83
CA PHE A 129 -11.69 24.28 5.15
C PHE A 129 -11.66 23.39 3.91
N GLY A 130 -12.30 23.81 2.82
CA GLY A 130 -12.30 23.11 1.53
C GLY A 130 -10.91 22.99 0.91
N LEU A 131 -10.09 24.05 0.97
CA LEU A 131 -8.72 24.05 0.48
C LEU A 131 -7.85 23.08 1.28
N LEU A 132 -7.97 23.08 2.61
CA LEU A 132 -7.28 22.13 3.48
C LEU A 132 -7.67 20.68 3.18
N GLN A 133 -8.94 20.43 2.87
CA GLN A 133 -9.39 19.11 2.42
C GLN A 133 -8.78 18.72 1.07
N ALA A 134 -8.81 19.64 0.09
CA ALA A 134 -8.30 19.39 -1.25
C ALA A 134 -6.78 19.08 -1.27
N GLU A 135 -6.02 19.68 -0.36
CA GLU A 135 -4.58 19.41 -0.17
C GLU A 135 -4.29 18.16 0.69
N GLY A 136 -5.31 17.55 1.29
CA GLY A 136 -5.13 16.41 2.19
C GLY A 136 -4.43 16.77 3.49
N ALA A 137 -4.63 17.99 4.01
CA ALA A 137 -4.02 18.50 5.23
C ALA A 137 -4.23 17.54 6.42
N VAL A 138 -3.17 17.28 7.18
CA VAL A 138 -3.21 16.32 8.29
C VAL A 138 -3.35 17.05 9.62
N PRO A 139 -4.54 17.08 10.24
CA PRO A 139 -4.75 17.83 11.46
C PRO A 139 -4.05 17.21 12.69
N PRO A 140 -3.73 18.02 13.71
CA PRO A 140 -3.34 17.54 15.03
C PRO A 140 -4.50 16.78 15.71
N PRO A 141 -4.20 15.83 16.61
CA PRO A 141 -5.25 15.14 17.37
C PRO A 141 -6.02 16.12 18.28
N VAL A 142 -7.23 15.75 18.64
CA VAL A 142 -8.11 16.55 19.51
C VAL A 142 -7.89 16.14 20.97
N THR A 143 -7.86 17.14 21.86
CA THR A 143 -7.76 16.98 23.31
C THR A 143 -8.83 17.81 24.01
N VAL A 144 -9.06 17.54 25.29
CA VAL A 144 -10.02 18.27 26.11
C VAL A 144 -9.30 19.31 26.97
N VAL A 145 -9.67 20.58 26.84
CA VAL A 145 -9.09 21.69 27.60
C VAL A 145 -10.16 22.45 28.38
N GLY A 146 -9.74 23.28 29.34
CA GLY A 146 -10.64 24.18 30.06
C GLY A 146 -11.26 25.22 29.13
N GLN A 147 -12.56 25.45 29.25
CA GLN A 147 -13.33 26.33 28.37
C GLN A 147 -13.43 27.75 28.95
N GLN A 148 -13.32 28.77 28.08
CA GLN A 148 -13.74 30.12 28.41
C GLN A 148 -15.28 30.16 28.58
N SER A 149 -15.77 30.84 29.61
CA SER A 149 -17.18 30.80 30.01
C SER A 149 -18.15 30.91 28.83
N GLY A 150 -18.99 29.88 28.65
CA GLY A 150 -20.07 29.84 27.66
C GLY A 150 -19.65 29.82 26.19
N THR A 151 -18.37 29.65 25.85
CA THR A 151 -17.88 29.78 24.46
C THR A 151 -17.24 28.50 23.94
N THR A 152 -17.96 27.74 23.11
CA THR A 152 -17.46 26.49 22.48
C THR A 152 -16.22 26.78 21.65
N GLY A 153 -15.20 25.91 21.76
CA GLY A 153 -13.96 26.00 21.00
C GLY A 153 -12.95 27.04 21.48
N VAL A 154 -13.17 27.66 22.65
CA VAL A 154 -12.27 28.67 23.20
C VAL A 154 -11.63 28.19 24.49
N LYS A 155 -10.30 28.09 24.47
CA LYS A 155 -9.47 27.72 25.62
C LYS A 155 -9.45 28.84 26.67
N ALA A 156 -9.66 28.51 27.94
CA ALA A 156 -9.64 29.47 29.03
C ALA A 156 -8.23 30.03 29.27
N SER A 157 -8.12 31.35 29.46
CA SER A 157 -6.90 32.04 29.88
C SER A 157 -6.75 32.16 31.40
N GLY A 158 -7.76 31.74 32.17
CA GLY A 158 -7.84 31.81 33.63
C GLY A 158 -8.69 30.68 34.21
N THR A 159 -9.59 30.99 35.15
CA THR A 159 -10.52 29.99 35.71
C THR A 159 -11.39 29.40 34.59
N ALA A 160 -11.29 28.09 34.38
CA ALA A 160 -12.07 27.39 33.38
C ALA A 160 -13.53 27.21 33.83
N HIS A 161 -14.47 27.46 32.92
CA HIS A 161 -15.90 27.31 33.14
C HIS A 161 -16.45 26.26 32.17
N GLY A 162 -16.18 24.99 32.49
CA GLY A 162 -16.48 23.84 31.62
C GLY A 162 -15.25 23.37 30.83
N LYS A 163 -15.49 22.52 29.84
CA LYS A 163 -14.47 21.91 28.99
C LYS A 163 -14.81 22.15 27.52
N THR A 164 -13.82 22.01 26.65
CA THR A 164 -14.01 22.15 25.20
C THR A 164 -12.99 21.30 24.46
N LEU A 165 -13.34 20.89 23.24
CA LEU A 165 -12.44 20.15 22.36
C LEU A 165 -11.52 21.12 21.64
N TYR A 166 -10.23 20.80 21.62
CA TYR A 166 -9.19 21.70 21.16
C TYR A 166 -8.03 20.90 20.53
N PRO A 167 -7.36 21.41 19.48
CA PRO A 167 -6.22 20.71 18.91
C PRO A 167 -5.08 20.56 19.92
N ASP A 168 -4.40 19.42 19.90
CA ASP A 168 -3.19 19.20 20.68
C ASP A 168 -2.05 20.09 20.17
N GLU A 169 -1.87 21.24 20.81
CA GLU A 169 -0.78 22.20 20.52
C GLU A 169 0.61 21.60 20.77
N GLY A 170 0.73 20.53 21.57
CA GLY A 170 1.99 19.83 21.84
C GLY A 170 2.38 18.82 20.76
N SER A 171 1.46 18.48 19.86
CA SER A 171 1.72 17.55 18.76
C SER A 171 2.63 18.16 17.71
N LYS A 172 3.56 17.36 17.16
CA LYS A 172 4.41 17.77 16.03
C LYS A 172 3.59 18.23 14.82
N ARG A 173 2.40 17.64 14.64
CA ARG A 173 1.47 17.97 13.56
C ARG A 173 0.87 19.36 13.68
N TYR A 174 0.85 19.96 14.87
CA TYR A 174 0.26 21.28 15.05
C TYR A 174 1.02 22.35 14.26
N ALA A 175 2.35 22.30 14.25
CA ALA A 175 3.18 23.25 13.52
C ALA A 175 3.04 23.10 12.00
N GLU A 176 3.09 21.87 11.49
CA GLU A 176 2.89 21.55 10.06
C GLU A 176 1.51 22.01 9.58
N PHE A 177 0.46 21.64 10.31
CA PHE A 177 -0.90 22.05 10.00
C PHE A 177 -1.09 23.58 10.05
N THR A 178 -0.42 24.27 10.97
CA THR A 178 -0.50 25.74 11.04
C THR A 178 0.07 26.40 9.79
N GLN A 179 1.13 25.84 9.20
CA GLN A 179 1.67 26.34 7.93
C GLN A 179 0.67 26.14 6.79
N GLU A 180 0.19 24.91 6.60
CA GLU A 180 -0.82 24.57 5.59
C GLU A 180 -2.09 25.43 5.74
N PHE A 181 -2.50 25.68 6.99
CA PHE A 181 -3.63 26.57 7.32
C PHE A 181 -3.41 27.99 6.82
N PHE A 182 -2.27 28.61 7.08
CA PHE A 182 -2.04 29.99 6.64
C PHE A 182 -1.86 30.09 5.13
N GLU A 183 -1.34 29.06 4.47
CA GLU A 183 -1.32 28.96 3.01
C GLU A 183 -2.76 28.91 2.45
N ALA A 184 -3.63 28.06 3.01
CA ALA A 184 -5.03 27.96 2.63
C ALA A 184 -5.81 29.26 2.89
N VAL A 185 -5.59 29.93 4.03
CA VAL A 185 -6.22 31.24 4.33
C VAL A 185 -5.74 32.31 3.35
N GLY A 186 -4.46 32.33 3.01
CA GLY A 186 -3.88 33.27 2.05
C GLY A 186 -4.48 33.06 0.64
N GLU A 187 -4.62 31.80 0.23
CA GLU A 187 -5.27 31.46 -1.03
C GLU A 187 -6.77 31.82 -1.03
N ALA A 188 -7.50 31.47 0.04
CA ALA A 188 -8.92 31.81 0.20
C ALA A 188 -9.16 33.33 0.08
N ALA A 189 -8.31 34.14 0.73
CA ALA A 189 -8.37 35.59 0.64
C ALA A 189 -8.09 36.13 -0.78
N SER A 190 -7.34 35.40 -1.61
CA SER A 190 -7.00 35.82 -2.97
C SER A 190 -8.18 35.81 -3.95
N TYR A 191 -9.24 35.05 -3.65
CA TYR A 191 -10.41 34.93 -4.53
C TYR A 191 -11.39 36.11 -4.40
N GLY A 192 -11.46 36.77 -3.23
CA GLY A 192 -12.30 37.95 -3.00
C GLY A 192 -13.76 37.74 -3.41
N GLN A 193 -14.33 38.70 -4.16
CA GLN A 193 -15.73 38.66 -4.60
C GLN A 193 -16.08 37.43 -5.46
N LEU A 194 -15.10 36.82 -6.16
CA LEU A 194 -15.34 35.61 -6.94
C LEU A 194 -15.82 34.46 -6.05
N ALA A 195 -15.30 34.36 -4.83
CA ALA A 195 -15.72 33.33 -3.89
C ALA A 195 -17.20 33.49 -3.51
N GLU A 196 -17.69 34.72 -3.31
CA GLU A 196 -19.10 34.95 -2.97
C GLU A 196 -20.04 34.58 -4.12
N ASP A 197 -19.67 34.97 -5.34
CA ASP A 197 -20.48 34.71 -6.53
C ASP A 197 -20.53 33.21 -6.84
N VAL A 198 -19.38 32.52 -6.75
CA VAL A 198 -19.29 31.07 -6.96
C VAL A 198 -20.05 30.32 -5.86
N PHE A 199 -19.89 30.70 -4.60
CA PHE A 199 -20.60 30.09 -3.48
C PHE A 199 -22.12 30.21 -3.66
N SER A 200 -22.59 31.39 -4.07
CA SER A 200 -24.01 31.64 -4.37
C SER A 200 -24.51 30.73 -5.50
N ILE A 201 -23.70 30.52 -6.55
CA ILE A 201 -24.06 29.64 -7.66
C ILE A 201 -24.15 28.18 -7.19
N LEU A 202 -23.12 27.67 -6.51
CA LEU A 202 -23.11 26.30 -6.00
C LEU A 202 -24.27 26.02 -5.03
N SER A 203 -24.61 27.00 -4.19
CA SER A 203 -25.76 26.92 -3.27
C SER A 203 -27.10 26.70 -4.01
N LEU A 204 -27.26 27.25 -5.22
CA LEU A 204 -28.45 27.00 -6.04
C LEU A 204 -28.40 25.65 -6.76
N GLU A 205 -27.24 25.26 -7.25
CA GLU A 205 -27.11 24.00 -8.00
C GLU A 205 -27.25 22.79 -7.07
N GLY A 206 -26.86 22.91 -5.81
CA GLY A 206 -27.02 21.87 -4.79
C GLY A 206 -28.40 21.83 -4.11
N ASP A 207 -29.36 22.65 -4.53
CA ASP A 207 -30.74 22.64 -3.99
C ASP A 207 -31.49 21.38 -4.47
N PRO A 208 -31.89 20.46 -3.57
CA PRO A 208 -32.55 19.21 -3.94
C PRO A 208 -33.94 19.40 -4.56
N ASP A 209 -34.61 20.52 -4.28
CA ASP A 209 -35.96 20.82 -4.79
C ASP A 209 -35.93 21.62 -6.12
N GLY A 210 -34.74 21.91 -6.64
CA GLY A 210 -34.51 22.72 -7.83
C GLY A 210 -34.51 24.23 -7.54
N PRO A 211 -33.87 25.04 -8.40
CA PRO A 211 -33.41 26.38 -8.03
C PRO A 211 -34.53 27.33 -7.56
N GLY A 212 -34.62 27.52 -6.25
CA GLY A 212 -35.38 28.61 -5.62
C GLY A 212 -36.85 28.31 -5.29
N GLY A 213 -37.18 27.06 -4.93
CA GLY A 213 -38.49 26.70 -4.39
C GLY A 213 -38.78 27.30 -3.00
N ASP A 214 -40.03 27.18 -2.53
CA ASP A 214 -40.47 27.72 -1.22
C ASP A 214 -39.75 27.08 -0.02
N THR A 215 -39.06 25.94 -0.22
CA THR A 215 -38.29 25.15 0.76
C THR A 215 -36.78 25.20 0.53
N TYR A 216 -36.25 26.23 -0.14
CA TYR A 216 -34.82 26.38 -0.48
C TYR A 216 -33.87 26.00 0.67
N GLU A 217 -33.25 24.82 0.56
CA GLU A 217 -32.27 24.27 1.50
C GLU A 217 -30.93 24.09 0.76
N PRO A 218 -30.05 25.11 0.74
CA PRO A 218 -28.83 25.05 -0.04
C PRO A 218 -27.84 24.03 0.54
N VAL A 219 -27.30 23.20 -0.34
CA VAL A 219 -26.29 22.20 -0.02
C VAL A 219 -25.04 22.46 -0.85
N VAL A 220 -23.87 22.48 -0.22
CA VAL A 220 -22.58 22.76 -0.88
C VAL A 220 -21.50 21.88 -0.27
N ASP A 221 -20.68 21.19 -1.06
CA ASP A 221 -19.47 20.56 -0.53
C ASP A 221 -18.32 21.57 -0.47
N ALA A 222 -17.69 21.72 0.70
CA ALA A 222 -16.63 22.71 0.90
C ALA A 222 -15.40 22.39 0.04
N GLU A 223 -15.04 21.11 -0.10
CA GLU A 223 -13.96 20.66 -0.99
C GLU A 223 -14.24 20.97 -2.48
N GLU A 224 -15.47 20.71 -2.95
CA GLU A 224 -15.86 21.04 -4.33
C GLU A 224 -15.82 22.54 -4.57
N PHE A 225 -16.31 23.34 -3.62
CA PHE A 225 -16.24 24.80 -3.68
C PHE A 225 -14.80 25.31 -3.87
N ALA A 226 -13.85 24.76 -3.12
CA ALA A 226 -12.44 25.08 -3.27
C ALA A 226 -11.86 24.67 -4.64
N LYS A 227 -12.16 23.45 -5.10
CA LYS A 227 -11.73 22.94 -6.41
C LYS A 227 -12.29 23.76 -7.56
N VAL A 228 -13.55 24.17 -7.49
CA VAL A 228 -14.18 25.05 -8.50
C VAL A 228 -13.45 26.38 -8.58
N LEU A 229 -13.16 27.01 -7.44
CA LEU A 229 -12.45 28.30 -7.42
C LEU A 229 -11.03 28.20 -8.00
N ARG A 230 -10.31 27.11 -7.69
CA ARG A 230 -9.00 26.82 -8.32
C ARG A 230 -9.13 26.63 -9.82
N GLY A 231 -10.05 25.79 -10.28
CA GLY A 231 -10.28 25.54 -11.70
C GLY A 231 -10.67 26.82 -12.47
N LEU A 232 -11.45 27.71 -11.87
CA LEU A 232 -11.75 29.02 -12.46
C LEU A 232 -10.51 29.92 -12.52
N LYS A 233 -9.71 29.97 -11.46
CA LYS A 233 -8.47 30.75 -11.40
C LYS A 233 -7.44 30.25 -12.41
N ASP A 234 -7.26 28.94 -12.54
CA ASP A 234 -6.35 28.31 -13.51
C ASP A 234 -6.76 28.63 -14.96
N ARG A 235 -8.07 28.75 -15.20
CA ARG A 235 -8.63 29.18 -16.49
C ARG A 235 -8.62 30.70 -16.69
N GLY A 236 -8.07 31.48 -15.74
CA GLY A 236 -8.02 32.94 -15.79
C GLY A 236 -9.39 33.61 -15.73
N ILE A 237 -10.38 32.96 -15.12
CA ILE A 237 -11.76 33.45 -15.01
C ILE A 237 -11.87 34.36 -13.78
N HIS A 238 -12.42 35.55 -14.00
CA HIS A 238 -12.63 36.55 -12.96
C HIS A 238 -14.10 36.98 -12.88
N VAL A 239 -14.45 37.75 -11.85
CA VAL A 239 -15.83 38.20 -11.53
C VAL A 239 -16.53 38.90 -12.72
N THR A 240 -15.78 39.54 -13.60
CA THR A 240 -16.31 40.31 -14.74
C THR A 240 -16.69 39.46 -15.95
N VAL A 241 -16.44 38.14 -15.92
CA VAL A 241 -16.70 37.26 -17.06
C VAL A 241 -18.21 37.09 -17.29
N PRO A 242 -18.70 37.37 -18.51
CA PRO A 242 -20.10 37.09 -18.86
C PRO A 242 -20.41 35.59 -18.70
N GLN A 243 -21.60 35.28 -18.18
CA GLN A 243 -22.05 33.90 -17.93
C GLN A 243 -21.19 33.13 -16.90
N LEU A 244 -20.76 33.79 -15.83
CA LEU A 244 -20.02 33.15 -14.73
C LEU A 244 -20.66 31.83 -14.25
N ARG A 245 -22.00 31.78 -14.11
CA ARG A 245 -22.74 30.55 -13.79
C ARG A 245 -22.44 29.39 -14.74
N ARG A 246 -22.37 29.64 -16.04
CA ARG A 246 -22.03 28.61 -17.03
C ARG A 246 -20.60 28.11 -16.82
N ARG A 247 -19.66 29.01 -16.52
CA ARG A 247 -18.26 28.64 -16.27
C ARG A 247 -18.08 27.85 -14.98
N VAL A 248 -18.81 28.23 -13.94
CA VAL A 248 -18.89 27.48 -12.68
C VAL A 248 -19.41 26.08 -12.96
N ASN A 249 -20.50 25.94 -13.69
CA ASN A 249 -21.07 24.64 -14.02
C ASN A 249 -20.13 23.82 -14.92
N GLU A 250 -19.42 24.43 -15.89
CA GLU A 250 -18.41 23.73 -16.70
C GLU A 250 -17.24 23.18 -15.88
N VAL A 251 -16.81 23.88 -14.83
CA VAL A 251 -15.76 23.40 -13.91
C VAL A 251 -16.34 22.38 -12.93
N LEU A 252 -17.56 22.60 -12.44
CA LEU A 252 -18.26 21.68 -11.55
C LEU A 252 -18.55 20.34 -12.25
N ASP A 253 -19.01 20.37 -13.51
CA ASP A 253 -19.24 19.20 -14.36
C ASP A 253 -17.92 18.44 -14.62
N GLU A 254 -16.79 19.13 -14.74
CA GLU A 254 -15.46 18.51 -14.83
C GLU A 254 -15.06 17.83 -13.51
N ILE A 255 -15.30 18.49 -12.37
CA ILE A 255 -15.02 17.95 -11.03
C ILE A 255 -15.93 16.75 -10.70
N GLN A 256 -17.21 16.82 -11.10
CA GLN A 256 -18.23 15.80 -10.83
C GLN A 256 -18.37 14.77 -11.95
N ASN A 257 -17.65 14.96 -13.05
CA ASN A 257 -17.65 14.10 -14.24
C ASN A 257 -19.06 13.90 -14.87
N VAL A 258 -19.85 14.99 -14.96
CA VAL A 258 -21.23 14.97 -15.48
C VAL A 258 -21.27 15.49 -16.93
N GLY A 259 -21.82 14.71 -17.87
CA GLY A 259 -22.19 15.21 -19.21
C GLY A 259 -21.24 14.92 -20.39
N SER A 260 -20.26 14.02 -20.26
CA SER A 260 -19.41 13.64 -21.39
C SER A 260 -20.18 12.86 -22.47
N ARG A 261 -20.65 13.59 -23.50
CA ARG A 261 -20.77 13.08 -24.88
C ARG A 261 -19.42 13.23 -25.55
N ASP A 262 -18.89 12.12 -26.04
CA ASP A 262 -17.63 11.98 -26.75
C ASP A 262 -17.32 13.14 -27.73
N SER A 263 -16.24 13.86 -27.46
CA SER A 263 -15.58 14.78 -28.38
C SER A 263 -14.15 14.30 -28.56
N ILE A 264 -13.93 13.58 -29.66
CA ILE A 264 -12.65 13.02 -30.12
C ILE A 264 -11.72 14.18 -30.50
N ALA A 265 -10.92 14.67 -29.55
CA ALA A 265 -9.63 15.30 -29.80
C ALA A 265 -8.84 15.37 -28.48
N LEU A 266 -7.93 14.40 -28.31
CA LEU A 266 -6.88 14.37 -27.27
C LEU A 266 -7.32 14.18 -25.80
N THR A 267 -8.47 13.56 -25.55
CA THR A 267 -8.78 13.00 -24.22
C THR A 267 -8.28 11.57 -24.18
N GLY A 268 -7.25 11.30 -23.38
CA GLY A 268 -6.80 9.95 -23.09
C GLY A 268 -7.99 9.14 -22.57
N ILE A 269 -8.16 7.93 -23.12
CA ILE A 269 -9.10 6.96 -22.59
C ILE A 269 -8.63 6.64 -21.17
N GLU A 270 -9.18 7.30 -20.16
CA GLU A 270 -9.06 6.83 -18.78
C GLU A 270 -9.98 5.62 -18.64
N LEU A 271 -9.41 4.47 -19.00
CA LEU A 271 -9.88 3.20 -18.51
C LEU A 271 -9.93 3.31 -16.98
N PRO A 272 -10.98 2.77 -16.30
CA PRO A 272 -10.92 2.63 -14.85
C PRO A 272 -9.57 2.01 -14.51
N ASP A 273 -8.87 2.56 -13.53
CA ASP A 273 -7.54 2.09 -13.14
C ASP A 273 -7.65 0.62 -12.74
N LEU A 274 -7.41 -0.26 -13.72
CA LEU A 274 -7.45 -1.69 -13.54
C LEU A 274 -6.30 -2.13 -12.66
N ASP A 275 -5.25 -1.32 -12.46
CA ASP A 275 -4.20 -1.61 -11.48
C ASP A 275 -4.73 -1.39 -10.03
N ASN A 276 -5.62 -0.42 -9.80
CA ASN A 276 -6.31 -0.26 -8.49
C ASN A 276 -7.36 -1.36 -8.23
N LEU A 277 -7.99 -1.92 -9.28
CA LEU A 277 -8.91 -3.08 -9.16
C LEU A 277 -8.17 -4.43 -9.16
N ALA A 278 -7.01 -4.49 -9.82
CA ALA A 278 -6.08 -5.61 -9.83
C ALA A 278 -4.97 -5.45 -8.79
N ASP A 279 -5.23 -4.66 -7.74
CA ASP A 279 -4.58 -4.79 -6.42
C ASP A 279 -4.90 -6.20 -5.87
N GLN A 280 -4.33 -7.21 -6.53
CA GLN A 280 -4.00 -8.48 -5.93
C GLN A 280 -2.99 -8.13 -4.83
N ASN A 281 -3.52 -7.73 -3.66
CA ASN A 281 -2.80 -7.33 -2.46
C ASN A 281 -1.45 -8.05 -2.41
N ILE A 282 -0.36 -7.40 -2.86
CA ILE A 282 0.94 -8.04 -2.94
C ILE A 282 1.33 -8.40 -1.50
N VAL A 283 1.33 -9.69 -1.18
CA VAL A 283 1.53 -10.15 0.19
C VAL A 283 3.01 -10.46 0.38
N ARG A 284 3.68 -9.60 1.14
CA ARG A 284 5.11 -9.74 1.49
C ARG A 284 5.45 -11.14 1.96
N GLU A 285 4.64 -11.71 2.84
CA GLU A 285 4.86 -13.02 3.42
C GLU A 285 4.81 -14.13 2.36
N ASN A 286 3.92 -14.02 1.37
CA ASN A 286 3.84 -15.00 0.27
C ASN A 286 5.07 -14.93 -0.65
N ILE A 287 5.63 -13.73 -0.86
CA ILE A 287 6.88 -13.57 -1.63
C ILE A 287 8.03 -14.29 -0.92
N ARG A 288 8.15 -14.15 0.41
CA ARG A 288 9.24 -14.73 1.21
C ARG A 288 9.33 -16.25 1.14
N VAL A 289 8.21 -16.93 0.93
CA VAL A 289 8.13 -18.39 0.76
C VAL A 289 9.01 -18.88 -0.39
N MET A 290 9.22 -18.05 -1.41
CA MET A 290 9.95 -18.42 -2.62
C MET A 290 11.45 -18.60 -2.39
N GLY A 291 12.03 -17.90 -1.40
CA GLY A 291 13.46 -18.01 -1.10
C GLY A 291 13.88 -19.44 -0.74
N PRO A 292 13.28 -20.06 0.30
CA PRO A 292 13.51 -21.47 0.62
C PRO A 292 13.21 -22.43 -0.54
N MET A 293 12.20 -22.16 -1.37
CA MET A 293 11.87 -22.99 -2.54
C MET A 293 12.98 -22.95 -3.59
N ILE A 294 13.52 -21.77 -3.90
CA ILE A 294 14.64 -21.61 -4.83
C ILE A 294 15.87 -22.34 -4.29
N VAL A 295 16.20 -22.15 -3.01
CA VAL A 295 17.33 -22.85 -2.37
C VAL A 295 17.13 -24.37 -2.45
N SER A 296 15.93 -24.86 -2.18
CA SER A 296 15.60 -26.28 -2.30
C SER A 296 15.80 -26.79 -3.73
N ALA A 297 15.32 -26.08 -4.74
CA ALA A 297 15.50 -26.46 -6.15
C ALA A 297 16.99 -26.51 -6.54
N MET A 298 17.79 -25.52 -6.12
CA MET A 298 19.24 -25.52 -6.38
C MET A 298 19.96 -26.66 -5.62
N PHE A 299 19.51 -27.00 -4.42
CA PHE A 299 20.08 -28.10 -3.63
C PHE A 299 19.75 -29.46 -4.23
N GLU A 300 18.58 -29.64 -4.86
CA GLU A 300 18.26 -30.84 -5.64
C GLU A 300 19.17 -30.95 -6.87
N GLU A 301 19.44 -29.85 -7.58
CA GLU A 301 20.35 -29.84 -8.72
C GLU A 301 21.79 -30.23 -8.32
N LEU A 302 22.22 -29.81 -7.14
CA LEU A 302 23.50 -30.18 -6.53
C LEU A 302 23.53 -31.57 -5.88
N LYS A 303 22.39 -32.28 -5.88
CA LYS A 303 22.21 -33.56 -5.20
C LYS A 303 22.51 -33.52 -3.69
N VAL A 304 22.32 -32.37 -3.02
CA VAL A 304 22.73 -32.18 -1.61
C VAL A 304 22.01 -33.16 -0.69
N PHE A 305 20.71 -33.38 -0.89
CA PHE A 305 19.94 -34.31 -0.07
C PHE A 305 20.41 -35.75 -0.24
N GLN A 306 20.68 -36.16 -1.49
CA GLN A 306 21.19 -37.48 -1.82
C GLN A 306 22.63 -37.68 -1.30
N VAL A 307 23.46 -36.62 -1.29
CA VAL A 307 24.78 -36.63 -0.64
C VAL A 307 24.65 -36.91 0.86
N VAL A 308 23.75 -36.21 1.56
CA VAL A 308 23.57 -36.43 3.00
C VAL A 308 23.05 -37.83 3.28
N ASP A 309 22.09 -38.31 2.48
CA ASP A 309 21.58 -39.68 2.60
C ASP A 309 22.71 -40.71 2.40
N ARG A 310 23.63 -40.46 1.45
CA ARG A 310 24.80 -41.30 1.22
C ARG A 310 25.80 -41.26 2.38
N ILE A 311 26.06 -40.10 2.96
CA ILE A 311 26.93 -39.96 4.15
C ILE A 311 26.35 -40.76 5.33
N VAL A 312 25.04 -40.68 5.53
CA VAL A 312 24.33 -41.43 6.58
C VAL A 312 24.41 -42.93 6.34
N GLU A 313 24.24 -43.38 5.10
CA GLU A 313 24.41 -44.79 4.72
C GLU A 313 25.84 -45.28 5.00
N GLN A 314 26.86 -44.51 4.66
CA GLN A 314 28.25 -44.84 4.96
C GLN A 314 28.51 -44.91 6.47
N PHE A 315 27.91 -44.01 7.24
CA PHE A 315 27.99 -44.03 8.71
C PHE A 315 27.32 -45.27 9.30
N GLN A 316 26.14 -45.67 8.82
CA GLN A 316 25.45 -46.90 9.26
C GLN A 316 26.27 -48.16 9.00
N ARG A 317 27.02 -48.18 7.90
CA ARG A 317 27.91 -49.29 7.52
C ARG A 317 29.27 -49.25 8.23
N GLY A 318 29.53 -48.24 9.05
CA GLY A 318 30.81 -48.05 9.73
C GLY A 318 31.97 -47.66 8.80
N MET A 319 31.67 -47.15 7.60
CA MET A 319 32.67 -46.73 6.61
C MET A 319 33.18 -45.30 6.84
N LEU A 320 32.47 -44.52 7.64
CA LEU A 320 32.83 -43.14 7.96
C LEU A 320 33.48 -43.08 9.37
N PRO A 321 34.72 -42.58 9.51
CA PRO A 321 35.45 -42.55 10.79
C PRO A 321 34.97 -41.40 11.70
N VAL A 322 33.68 -41.40 12.05
CA VAL A 322 33.02 -40.40 12.90
C VAL A 322 32.63 -41.04 14.23
N GLY A 323 32.95 -40.38 15.33
CA GLY A 323 32.70 -40.88 16.68
C GLY A 323 31.28 -40.58 17.19
N SER A 324 31.05 -40.77 18.50
CA SER A 324 29.80 -40.41 19.19
C SER A 324 29.66 -38.89 19.46
N GLY A 325 30.44 -38.07 18.75
CA GLY A 325 30.50 -36.62 18.88
C GLY A 325 29.30 -35.89 18.28
N SER A 326 29.50 -34.61 17.95
CA SER A 326 28.47 -33.75 17.35
C SER A 326 27.95 -34.30 16.02
N ALA A 327 28.86 -34.65 15.11
CA ALA A 327 28.54 -35.22 13.81
C ALA A 327 27.76 -36.53 13.91
N GLY A 328 28.20 -37.47 14.75
CA GLY A 328 27.51 -38.75 14.95
C GLY A 328 26.06 -38.58 15.45
N ARG A 329 25.84 -37.61 16.36
CA ARG A 329 24.48 -37.28 16.83
C ARG A 329 23.62 -36.65 15.74
N LEU A 330 24.18 -35.76 14.91
CA LEU A 330 23.46 -35.18 13.78
C LEU A 330 23.08 -36.24 12.76
N LEU A 331 24.01 -37.13 12.38
CA LEU A 331 23.74 -38.25 11.47
C LEU A 331 22.66 -39.19 12.02
N TYR A 332 22.72 -39.52 13.31
CA TYR A 332 21.70 -40.33 13.98
C TYR A 332 20.32 -39.66 13.95
N ASN A 333 20.25 -38.37 14.29
CA ASN A 333 18.99 -37.61 14.28
C ASN A 333 18.40 -37.52 12.87
N TYR A 334 19.21 -37.26 11.86
CA TYR A 334 18.78 -37.18 10.47
C TYR A 334 18.20 -38.51 9.97
N TRP A 335 18.82 -39.63 10.34
CA TRP A 335 18.30 -40.96 10.05
C TRP A 335 16.99 -41.22 10.80
N ARG A 336 16.93 -40.91 12.10
CA ARG A 336 15.75 -41.16 12.93
C ARG A 336 14.53 -40.38 12.48
N GLU A 337 14.71 -39.14 12.03
CA GLU A 337 13.65 -38.27 11.53
C GLU A 337 13.24 -38.56 10.09
N ALA A 338 13.84 -39.54 9.39
CA ALA A 338 13.51 -39.84 8.00
C ALA A 338 12.00 -39.97 7.68
N PRO A 339 11.15 -40.59 8.53
CA PRO A 339 9.71 -40.67 8.28
C PRO A 339 8.96 -39.34 8.43
N ASN A 340 9.51 -38.37 9.16
CA ASN A 340 8.89 -37.09 9.46
C ASN A 340 9.42 -35.95 8.59
N ARG A 341 10.47 -36.20 7.80
CA ARG A 341 11.06 -35.21 6.88
C ARG A 341 10.27 -35.18 5.59
N MET A 342 10.05 -33.97 5.07
CA MET A 342 9.59 -33.79 3.69
C MET A 342 10.40 -34.64 2.71
N SER A 343 9.71 -35.50 1.98
CA SER A 343 10.26 -36.38 0.95
C SER A 343 10.74 -35.60 -0.28
N GLU A 344 11.53 -36.25 -1.14
CA GLU A 344 11.94 -35.64 -2.41
C GLU A 344 10.71 -35.30 -3.28
N GLN A 345 9.71 -36.19 -3.32
CA GLN A 345 8.50 -35.96 -4.12
C GLN A 345 7.73 -34.74 -3.62
N GLU A 346 7.53 -34.61 -2.30
CA GLU A 346 6.85 -33.45 -1.71
C GLU A 346 7.60 -32.15 -2.00
N ARG A 347 8.95 -32.15 -1.90
CA ARG A 347 9.76 -30.98 -2.29
C ARG A 347 9.55 -30.61 -3.75
N ARG A 348 9.59 -31.59 -4.67
CA ARG A 348 9.37 -31.35 -6.11
C ARG A 348 7.96 -30.87 -6.41
N ASP A 349 6.96 -31.36 -5.71
CA ASP A 349 5.56 -30.91 -5.86
C ASP A 349 5.43 -29.42 -5.48
N PHE A 350 5.99 -29.01 -4.36
CA PHE A 350 5.99 -27.60 -3.96
C PHE A 350 6.83 -26.73 -4.90
N GLN A 351 7.99 -27.19 -5.36
CA GLN A 351 8.79 -26.48 -6.38
C GLN A 351 8.03 -26.32 -7.70
N THR A 352 7.22 -27.30 -8.09
CA THR A 352 6.39 -27.24 -9.30
C THR A 352 5.27 -26.20 -9.16
N ILE A 353 4.57 -26.20 -8.02
CA ILE A 353 3.47 -25.27 -7.74
C ILE A 353 3.97 -23.83 -7.57
N THR A 354 5.17 -23.66 -7.02
CA THR A 354 5.72 -22.33 -6.69
C THR A 354 6.60 -21.74 -7.78
N LEU A 355 7.51 -22.53 -8.35
CA LEU A 355 8.55 -22.06 -9.29
C LEU A 355 8.37 -22.60 -10.72
N GLY A 356 7.43 -23.52 -10.94
CA GLY A 356 7.23 -24.15 -12.24
C GLY A 356 8.34 -25.15 -12.64
N VAL A 357 9.17 -25.57 -11.68
CA VAL A 357 10.25 -26.53 -11.94
C VAL A 357 9.63 -27.89 -12.31
N PRO A 358 10.08 -28.56 -13.39
CA PRO A 358 9.55 -29.86 -13.77
C PRO A 358 9.97 -30.94 -12.75
N GLY A 359 9.10 -31.94 -12.54
CA GLY A 359 9.40 -33.13 -11.73
C GLY A 359 8.46 -33.39 -10.55
N GLY A 360 7.51 -32.50 -10.27
CA GLY A 360 6.42 -32.76 -9.33
C GLY A 360 5.18 -33.36 -9.99
N ASN A 361 4.09 -33.39 -9.23
CA ASN A 361 2.80 -33.94 -9.65
C ASN A 361 2.26 -33.23 -10.92
N PRO A 362 2.04 -33.97 -12.03
CA PRO A 362 1.60 -33.39 -13.30
C PRO A 362 0.17 -32.81 -13.27
N ASN A 363 -0.64 -33.20 -12.27
CA ASN A 363 -2.01 -32.71 -12.09
C ASN A 363 -2.09 -31.50 -11.15
N ALA A 364 -0.97 -31.03 -10.61
CA ALA A 364 -0.93 -29.88 -9.74
C ALA A 364 -1.03 -28.55 -10.52
N LEU A 365 -1.36 -27.48 -9.80
CA LEU A 365 -1.44 -26.13 -10.35
C LEU A 365 -0.01 -25.58 -10.54
N VAL A 366 0.58 -25.83 -11.71
CA VAL A 366 1.97 -25.49 -12.05
C VAL A 366 2.13 -23.98 -12.28
N ASN A 367 3.14 -23.36 -11.67
CA ASN A 367 3.49 -21.97 -11.96
C ASN A 367 4.32 -21.84 -13.25
N ARG A 368 3.64 -21.83 -14.41
CA ARG A 368 4.31 -21.80 -15.72
C ARG A 368 4.98 -20.47 -16.03
N ASP A 369 4.52 -19.40 -15.39
CA ASP A 369 4.93 -18.03 -15.71
C ASP A 369 6.15 -17.57 -14.92
N PHE A 370 6.50 -18.25 -13.82
CA PHE A 370 7.59 -17.85 -12.92
C PHE A 370 8.91 -17.57 -13.66
N ASN A 371 9.35 -18.49 -14.52
CA ASN A 371 10.66 -18.38 -15.15
C ASN A 371 10.76 -17.16 -16.08
N ASP A 372 9.71 -16.88 -16.86
CA ASP A 372 9.65 -15.73 -17.75
C ASP A 372 9.64 -14.41 -16.96
N LEU A 373 8.74 -14.31 -15.97
CA LEU A 373 8.64 -13.14 -15.09
C LEU A 373 9.92 -12.88 -14.31
N TRP A 374 10.57 -13.95 -13.84
CA TRP A 374 11.83 -13.89 -13.11
C TRP A 374 12.95 -13.31 -13.98
N ILE A 375 13.20 -13.92 -15.15
CA ILE A 375 14.29 -13.47 -16.03
C ILE A 375 14.01 -12.06 -16.55
N ARG A 376 12.75 -11.72 -16.83
CA ARG A 376 12.36 -10.36 -17.23
C ARG A 376 12.67 -9.32 -16.16
N PHE A 377 12.36 -9.61 -14.89
CA PHE A 377 12.70 -8.72 -13.78
C PHE A 377 14.21 -8.55 -13.65
N VAL A 378 14.95 -9.67 -13.58
CA VAL A 378 16.41 -9.66 -13.45
C VAL A 378 17.08 -8.89 -14.60
N SER A 379 16.63 -9.13 -15.84
CA SER A 379 17.14 -8.44 -17.04
C SER A 379 16.80 -6.96 -17.05
N SER A 380 15.61 -6.58 -16.57
CA SER A 380 15.19 -5.17 -16.46
C SER A 380 16.05 -4.39 -15.46
N VAL A 381 16.38 -5.00 -14.30
CA VAL A 381 17.27 -4.39 -13.30
C VAL A 381 18.68 -4.18 -13.88
N SER A 382 19.24 -5.22 -14.50
CA SER A 382 20.57 -5.14 -15.15
C SER A 382 20.62 -4.04 -16.21
N SER A 383 19.65 -4.03 -17.12
CA SER A 383 19.60 -3.06 -18.22
C SER A 383 19.43 -1.64 -17.71
N TYR A 384 18.61 -1.41 -16.69
CA TYR A 384 18.39 -0.09 -16.08
C TYR A 384 19.70 0.50 -15.52
N VAL A 385 20.49 -0.30 -14.80
CA VAL A 385 21.77 0.18 -14.23
C VAL A 385 22.79 0.47 -15.34
N ARG A 386 22.96 -0.47 -16.29
CA ARG A 386 23.89 -0.32 -17.42
C ARG A 386 23.59 0.94 -18.24
N GLN A 387 22.31 1.20 -18.55
CA GLN A 387 21.92 2.40 -19.30
C GLN A 387 22.20 3.69 -18.52
N ASN A 388 21.94 3.73 -17.22
CA ASN A 388 22.21 4.92 -16.40
C ASN A 388 23.72 5.21 -16.24
N ASP A 389 24.56 4.17 -16.24
CA ASP A 389 26.01 4.32 -16.21
C ASP A 389 26.54 4.81 -17.56
N VAL A 390 26.04 4.26 -18.68
CA VAL A 390 26.38 4.74 -20.04
C VAL A 390 25.92 6.19 -20.27
N ASP A 391 24.69 6.53 -19.91
CA ASP A 391 24.16 7.90 -20.03
C ASP A 391 24.99 8.90 -19.22
N THR A 392 25.51 8.48 -18.06
CA THR A 392 26.38 9.34 -17.23
C THR A 392 27.74 9.56 -17.87
N LEU A 393 28.29 8.56 -18.58
CA LEU A 393 29.56 8.68 -19.30
C LEU A 393 29.44 9.48 -20.62
N LEU A 394 28.24 9.55 -21.21
CA LEU A 394 28.02 10.15 -22.54
C LEU A 394 27.35 11.54 -22.56
N ARG A 395 26.96 12.14 -21.42
CA ARG A 395 25.93 13.21 -21.38
C ARG A 395 26.05 14.32 -22.44
N SER A 396 25.11 14.32 -23.40
CA SER A 396 24.28 15.50 -23.75
C SER A 396 23.19 15.29 -24.83
N SER A 397 23.02 14.12 -25.49
CA SER A 397 22.08 14.11 -26.65
C SER A 397 21.32 12.83 -27.01
N VAL A 398 21.32 11.76 -26.21
CA VAL A 398 20.49 10.58 -26.52
C VAL A 398 19.63 10.21 -25.30
N PRO A 399 18.29 10.25 -25.40
CA PRO A 399 17.42 9.73 -24.34
C PRO A 399 17.62 8.22 -24.16
N GLY A 400 18.00 7.78 -22.96
CA GLY A 400 18.03 6.37 -22.58
C GLY A 400 16.65 5.71 -22.70
N SER A 401 16.62 4.46 -23.15
CA SER A 401 15.39 3.75 -23.58
C SER A 401 14.64 3.03 -22.45
N ILE A 402 15.25 2.81 -21.28
CA ILE A 402 14.64 2.06 -20.16
C ILE A 402 14.36 2.99 -18.98
N SER A 403 13.07 3.25 -18.77
CA SER A 403 12.57 3.99 -17.61
C SER A 403 12.53 3.10 -16.37
N GLN A 404 12.76 3.67 -15.18
CA GLN A 404 12.55 2.99 -13.89
C GLN A 404 11.14 2.36 -13.77
N GLN A 405 10.17 2.88 -14.53
CA GLN A 405 8.82 2.32 -14.64
C GLN A 405 8.77 0.91 -15.23
N GLN A 406 9.69 0.56 -16.13
CA GLN A 406 9.80 -0.77 -16.72
C GLN A 406 10.27 -1.80 -15.68
N VAL A 407 11.26 -1.43 -14.86
CA VAL A 407 11.72 -2.24 -13.72
C VAL A 407 10.57 -2.44 -12.73
N ARG A 408 9.81 -1.37 -12.45
CA ARG A 408 8.64 -1.43 -11.57
C ARG A 408 7.56 -2.36 -12.09
N LYS A 409 7.23 -2.31 -13.38
CA LYS A 409 6.27 -3.22 -14.01
C LYS A 409 6.71 -4.67 -13.86
N ALA A 410 7.96 -4.97 -14.25
CA ALA A 410 8.48 -6.33 -14.14
C ALA A 410 8.52 -6.84 -12.69
N ALA A 411 8.83 -5.95 -11.73
CA ALA A 411 8.78 -6.27 -10.30
C ALA A 411 7.35 -6.57 -9.82
N ARG A 412 6.36 -5.77 -10.28
CA ARG A 412 4.95 -5.94 -9.93
C ARG A 412 4.38 -7.24 -10.50
N ASP A 413 4.63 -7.51 -11.78
CA ASP A 413 4.17 -8.73 -12.46
C ASP A 413 4.73 -9.99 -11.75
N LEU A 414 6.02 -9.98 -11.43
CA LEU A 414 6.65 -11.04 -10.66
C LEU A 414 6.04 -11.14 -9.26
N ALA A 415 5.97 -10.05 -8.49
CA ALA A 415 5.47 -10.06 -7.12
C ALA A 415 3.99 -10.51 -7.01
N ALA A 416 3.15 -10.18 -7.99
CA ALA A 416 1.79 -10.68 -8.11
C ALA A 416 1.76 -12.20 -8.31
N ASN A 417 2.57 -12.72 -9.24
CA ASN A 417 2.73 -14.17 -9.45
C ASN A 417 3.23 -14.88 -8.17
N LEU A 418 4.22 -14.33 -7.48
CA LEU A 418 4.72 -14.91 -6.23
C LEU A 418 3.66 -14.91 -5.13
N THR A 419 2.85 -13.86 -5.06
CA THR A 419 1.73 -13.77 -4.12
C THR A 419 0.67 -14.84 -4.40
N LEU A 420 0.38 -15.07 -5.69
CA LEU A 420 -0.57 -16.08 -6.15
C LEU A 420 -0.08 -17.50 -5.91
N HIS A 421 1.22 -17.79 -5.96
CA HIS A 421 1.74 -19.16 -5.78
C HIS A 421 2.34 -19.42 -4.40
N GLY A 422 2.50 -18.38 -3.56
CA GLY A 422 3.14 -18.44 -2.24
C GLY A 422 2.18 -18.54 -1.05
N TYR A 423 0.91 -18.89 -1.24
CA TYR A 423 -0.09 -18.97 -0.16
C TYR A 423 -0.35 -20.41 0.34
N GLY A 424 -1.08 -20.53 1.45
CA GLY A 424 -1.55 -21.82 1.96
C GLY A 424 -0.42 -22.73 2.44
N MET A 425 -0.43 -23.99 2.00
CA MET A 425 0.55 -25.01 2.43
C MET A 425 2.00 -24.66 2.06
N ALA A 426 2.21 -23.79 1.07
CA ALA A 426 3.55 -23.35 0.68
C ALA A 426 4.30 -22.66 1.84
N HIS A 427 3.59 -21.95 2.74
CA HIS A 427 4.18 -21.33 3.94
C HIS A 427 4.80 -22.34 4.90
N TYR A 428 4.04 -23.39 5.20
CA TYR A 428 4.50 -24.44 6.11
C TYR A 428 5.62 -25.25 5.46
N ALA A 429 5.47 -25.56 4.17
CA ALA A 429 6.48 -26.26 3.40
C ALA A 429 7.81 -25.47 3.35
N ALA A 430 7.77 -24.16 3.11
CA ALA A 430 8.97 -23.32 3.13
C ALA A 430 9.68 -23.29 4.49
N ARG A 431 8.92 -23.26 5.60
CA ARG A 431 9.50 -23.33 6.95
C ARG A 431 10.17 -24.68 7.20
N GLU A 432 9.54 -25.77 6.78
CA GLU A 432 10.10 -27.11 6.93
C GLU A 432 11.35 -27.30 6.07
N ILE A 433 11.31 -26.87 4.80
CA ILE A 433 12.45 -26.84 3.89
C ILE A 433 13.58 -26.00 4.49
N GLN A 434 13.29 -24.82 5.03
CA GLN A 434 14.30 -23.97 5.65
C GLN A 434 14.96 -24.66 6.85
N ALA A 435 14.18 -25.34 7.70
CA ALA A 435 14.71 -26.12 8.82
C ALA A 435 15.58 -27.29 8.34
N GLN A 436 15.15 -28.01 7.30
CA GLN A 436 15.90 -29.11 6.70
C GLN A 436 17.21 -28.63 6.08
N VAL A 437 17.18 -27.55 5.29
CA VAL A 437 18.38 -26.94 4.68
C VAL A 437 19.35 -26.46 5.75
N SER A 438 18.85 -25.78 6.80
CA SER A 438 19.70 -25.31 7.90
C SER A 438 20.37 -26.47 8.64
N PHE A 439 19.64 -27.56 8.85
CA PHE A 439 20.16 -28.78 9.43
C PHE A 439 21.25 -29.41 8.55
N VAL A 440 20.99 -29.54 7.25
CA VAL A 440 21.94 -30.10 6.28
C VAL A 440 23.23 -29.28 6.22
N ILE A 441 23.13 -27.95 6.17
CA ILE A 441 24.29 -27.04 6.20
C ILE A 441 25.09 -27.27 7.50
N LYS A 442 24.40 -27.32 8.65
CA LYS A 442 25.05 -27.56 9.94
C LYS A 442 25.79 -28.89 9.99
N LEU A 443 25.20 -29.96 9.46
CA LEU A 443 25.81 -31.28 9.39
C LEU A 443 27.05 -31.28 8.49
N LEU A 444 26.94 -30.75 7.27
CA LEU A 444 28.05 -30.76 6.31
C LEU A 444 29.19 -29.81 6.67
N GLN A 445 28.93 -28.80 7.51
CA GLN A 445 29.95 -27.91 8.07
C GLN A 445 30.58 -28.43 9.37
N ASP A 446 30.13 -29.57 9.91
CA ASP A 446 30.72 -30.14 11.12
C ASP A 446 32.17 -30.56 10.85
N LYS A 447 33.07 -30.21 11.78
CA LYS A 447 34.52 -30.43 11.63
C LYS A 447 34.88 -31.90 11.47
N GLU A 448 34.14 -32.81 12.11
CA GLU A 448 34.38 -34.25 11.99
C GLU A 448 34.00 -34.75 10.59
N ILE A 449 32.90 -34.24 10.02
CA ILE A 449 32.49 -34.55 8.64
C ILE A 449 33.52 -34.00 7.64
N LEU A 450 33.90 -32.73 7.78
CA LEU A 450 34.92 -32.11 6.92
C LEU A 450 36.24 -32.89 6.96
N ALA A 451 36.70 -33.28 8.15
CA ALA A 451 37.92 -34.06 8.33
C ALA A 451 37.82 -35.45 7.70
N ALA A 452 36.68 -36.13 7.84
CA ALA A 452 36.47 -37.47 7.27
C ALA A 452 36.57 -37.50 5.74
N TYR A 453 36.19 -36.40 5.07
CA TYR A 453 36.27 -36.25 3.61
C TYR A 453 37.48 -35.45 3.12
N GLY A 454 38.38 -35.03 4.02
CA GLY A 454 39.52 -34.17 3.68
C GLY A 454 39.12 -32.82 3.06
N ALA A 455 37.92 -32.34 3.39
CA ALA A 455 37.30 -31.15 2.82
C ALA A 455 37.56 -29.91 3.68
N ARG A 456 37.67 -28.73 3.05
CA ARG A 456 37.81 -27.44 3.72
C ARG A 456 36.48 -26.78 4.05
N ASP A 457 35.45 -27.08 3.27
CA ASP A 457 34.10 -26.58 3.44
C ASP A 457 33.06 -27.62 2.99
N MET A 458 31.78 -27.34 3.26
CA MET A 458 30.68 -28.25 2.93
C MET A 458 30.54 -28.51 1.43
N TRP A 459 30.94 -27.57 0.58
CA TRP A 459 30.79 -27.69 -0.86
C TRP A 459 31.77 -28.71 -1.41
N GLN A 460 33.00 -28.74 -0.88
CA GLN A 460 33.97 -29.79 -1.21
C GLN A 460 33.49 -31.18 -0.77
N VAL A 461 32.78 -31.30 0.36
CA VAL A 461 32.15 -32.58 0.75
C VAL A 461 31.10 -33.01 -0.27
N ILE A 462 30.22 -32.07 -0.68
CA ILE A 462 29.21 -32.31 -1.70
C ILE A 462 29.86 -32.76 -3.01
N ASP A 463 30.90 -32.06 -3.46
CA ASP A 463 31.61 -32.38 -4.71
C ASP A 463 32.29 -33.75 -4.65
N HIS A 464 32.95 -34.09 -3.54
CA HIS A 464 33.57 -35.39 -3.35
C HIS A 464 32.51 -36.50 -3.41
N VAL A 465 31.48 -36.45 -2.58
CA VAL A 465 30.46 -37.51 -2.52
C VAL A 465 29.68 -37.60 -3.84
N ALA A 466 29.29 -36.48 -4.43
CA ALA A 466 28.57 -36.48 -5.70
C ALA A 466 29.41 -37.06 -6.85
N THR A 467 30.72 -36.81 -6.86
CA THR A 467 31.62 -37.33 -7.89
C THR A 467 31.89 -38.81 -7.72
N TYR A 468 32.21 -39.26 -6.50
CA TYR A 468 32.61 -40.64 -6.25
C TYR A 468 31.44 -41.62 -6.11
N ASP A 469 30.29 -41.18 -5.57
CA ASP A 469 29.16 -42.06 -5.25
C ASP A 469 27.92 -41.83 -6.13
N LEU A 470 27.73 -40.64 -6.71
CA LEU A 470 26.47 -40.26 -7.39
C LEU A 470 26.63 -39.99 -8.90
N GLY A 471 27.75 -40.41 -9.50
CA GLY A 471 27.99 -40.35 -10.94
C GLY A 471 28.35 -38.96 -11.49
N GLY A 472 28.89 -38.07 -10.64
CA GLY A 472 29.33 -36.73 -11.04
C GLY A 472 28.46 -35.61 -10.47
N ALA A 473 29.12 -34.54 -10.00
CA ALA A 473 28.48 -33.31 -9.56
C ALA A 473 28.15 -32.40 -10.75
N LYS A 474 26.98 -31.75 -10.72
CA LYS A 474 26.75 -30.55 -11.53
C LYS A 474 27.62 -29.42 -10.96
N THR A 475 28.01 -28.43 -11.77
CA THR A 475 28.93 -27.33 -11.37
C THR A 475 28.51 -26.67 -10.05
N SER A 476 29.21 -26.98 -8.95
CA SER A 476 28.79 -26.61 -7.59
C SER A 476 28.80 -25.10 -7.32
N SER A 477 29.77 -24.40 -7.90
CA SER A 477 29.88 -22.94 -7.84
C SER A 477 28.63 -22.24 -8.39
N ARG A 478 28.14 -22.69 -9.55
CA ARG A 478 26.98 -22.12 -10.24
C ARG A 478 25.72 -22.15 -9.38
N TYR A 479 25.30 -23.33 -8.93
CA TYR A 479 24.04 -23.46 -8.20
C TYR A 479 24.12 -22.87 -6.79
N ARG A 480 25.31 -22.79 -6.19
CA ARG A 480 25.54 -22.03 -4.95
C ARG A 480 25.27 -20.54 -5.15
N THR A 481 25.83 -19.96 -6.21
CA THR A 481 25.60 -18.54 -6.55
C THR A 481 24.14 -18.30 -6.83
N LEU A 482 23.49 -19.14 -7.65
CA LEU A 482 22.06 -19.03 -7.95
C LEU A 482 21.19 -19.11 -6.69
N ALA A 483 21.46 -20.03 -5.77
CA ALA A 483 20.71 -20.13 -4.51
C ALA A 483 20.83 -18.84 -3.67
N THR A 484 22.03 -18.26 -3.63
CA THR A 484 22.30 -17.02 -2.87
C THR A 484 21.62 -15.83 -3.54
N CYS A 485 21.83 -15.65 -4.85
CA CYS A 485 21.27 -14.54 -5.62
C CYS A 485 19.74 -14.59 -5.62
N GLY A 486 19.15 -15.78 -5.80
CA GLY A 486 17.70 -15.97 -5.74
C GLY A 486 17.11 -15.55 -4.39
N THR A 487 17.78 -15.89 -3.28
CA THR A 487 17.36 -15.48 -1.94
C THR A 487 17.43 -13.96 -1.76
N ILE A 488 18.50 -13.32 -2.23
CA ILE A 488 18.67 -11.86 -2.17
C ILE A 488 17.57 -11.15 -2.97
N ILE A 489 17.30 -11.59 -4.20
CA ILE A 489 16.28 -11.02 -5.08
C ILE A 489 14.89 -11.14 -4.45
N ILE A 490 14.53 -12.34 -3.97
CA ILE A 490 13.23 -12.57 -3.32
C ILE A 490 13.07 -11.70 -2.07
N GLU A 491 14.12 -11.61 -1.24
CA GLU A 491 14.01 -10.86 0.00
C GLU A 491 14.02 -9.34 -0.23
N TRP A 492 14.64 -8.88 -1.33
CA TRP A 492 14.53 -7.49 -1.78
C TRP A 492 13.11 -7.17 -2.25
N LEU A 493 12.51 -8.04 -3.07
CA LEU A 493 11.12 -7.90 -3.54
C LEU A 493 10.15 -7.87 -2.34
N ALA A 494 10.34 -8.75 -1.36
CA ALA A 494 9.52 -8.78 -0.16
C ALA A 494 9.71 -7.53 0.71
N LYS A 495 10.96 -7.04 0.88
CA LYS A 495 11.26 -5.80 1.61
C LYS A 495 10.59 -4.59 0.96
N ARG A 496 10.57 -4.54 -0.38
CA ARG A 496 10.03 -3.44 -1.19
C ARG A 496 8.58 -3.64 -1.63
N ALA A 497 7.88 -4.68 -1.15
CA ALA A 497 6.52 -5.02 -1.61
C ALA A 497 5.55 -3.82 -1.63
N LYS A 498 5.55 -3.01 -0.56
CA LYS A 498 4.73 -1.79 -0.48
C LYS A 498 5.11 -0.73 -1.51
N GLU A 499 6.40 -0.61 -1.79
CA GLU A 499 6.90 0.35 -2.78
C GLU A 499 6.60 -0.13 -4.19
N ILE A 500 6.69 -1.43 -4.47
CA ILE A 500 6.34 -2.05 -5.75
C ILE A 500 4.85 -1.85 -6.06
N SER A 501 3.96 -1.96 -5.07
CA SER A 501 2.53 -1.69 -5.25
C SER A 501 2.25 -0.26 -5.68
N LYS A 502 3.04 0.74 -5.25
CA LYS A 502 2.80 2.14 -5.60
C LYS A 502 2.96 2.39 -7.12
N PRO A 503 2.06 3.15 -7.75
CA PRO A 503 2.13 3.46 -9.18
C PRO A 503 3.36 4.30 -9.55
N THR A 504 3.82 5.16 -8.64
CA THR A 504 4.96 6.06 -8.86
C THR A 504 5.93 6.07 -7.68
N GLY A 505 7.09 6.67 -7.89
CA GLY A 505 8.16 6.80 -6.90
C GLY A 505 9.45 6.07 -7.30
N MET A 506 10.51 6.36 -6.56
CA MET A 506 11.80 5.70 -6.73
C MET A 506 11.70 4.25 -6.26
N LEU A 507 12.12 3.29 -7.10
CA LEU A 507 12.16 1.86 -6.74
C LEU A 507 13.58 1.38 -6.44
N ILE A 508 14.55 1.85 -7.22
CA ILE A 508 15.99 1.55 -7.07
C ILE A 508 16.72 2.87 -6.92
N ASN A 509 17.46 3.00 -5.82
CA ASN A 509 18.31 4.15 -5.52
C ASN A 509 19.69 4.00 -6.17
N LEU A 510 19.88 4.64 -7.33
CA LEU A 510 21.14 4.59 -8.07
C LEU A 510 22.32 5.20 -7.30
N ALA A 511 22.09 6.14 -6.37
CA ALA A 511 23.16 6.70 -5.55
C ALA A 511 23.71 5.66 -4.57
N GLU A 512 22.84 4.84 -4.00
CA GLU A 512 23.20 3.71 -3.12
C GLU A 512 23.93 2.61 -3.89
N VAL A 513 23.50 2.29 -5.11
CA VAL A 513 24.17 1.30 -5.98
C VAL A 513 25.59 1.73 -6.33
N ARG A 514 25.82 3.02 -6.58
CA ARG A 514 27.14 3.55 -6.96
C ARG A 514 28.07 3.74 -5.77
N SER A 515 27.52 3.97 -4.59
CA SER A 515 28.27 4.24 -3.37
C SER A 515 27.64 3.48 -2.21
N PRO A 516 27.84 2.15 -2.16
CA PRO A 516 27.25 1.32 -1.12
C PRO A 516 27.83 1.68 0.25
N ILE A 517 26.96 1.76 1.25
CA ILE A 517 27.36 1.96 2.64
C ILE A 517 27.62 0.57 3.24
N GLU A 518 28.88 0.29 3.59
CA GLU A 518 29.26 -0.97 4.23
C GLU A 518 28.91 -0.95 5.72
N GLU A 519 27.77 -1.53 6.09
CA GLU A 519 27.48 -1.83 7.50
C GLU A 519 28.25 -3.08 7.95
N LEU A 520 28.95 -3.01 9.10
CA LEU A 520 29.79 -4.11 9.62
C LEU A 520 29.07 -5.46 9.81
N ASN A 521 27.74 -5.48 9.90
CA ASN A 521 26.93 -6.68 10.12
C ASN A 521 25.91 -6.94 9.00
N HIS A 522 26.13 -6.34 7.82
CA HIS A 522 25.22 -6.48 6.69
C HIS A 522 25.12 -7.92 6.19
N ARG A 523 23.88 -8.40 6.00
CA ARG A 523 23.59 -9.72 5.43
C ARG A 523 22.61 -9.56 4.28
N ALA A 524 23.12 -9.60 3.05
CA ALA A 524 22.34 -9.44 1.84
C ALA A 524 21.14 -10.39 1.74
N THR A 525 21.25 -11.62 2.27
CA THR A 525 20.16 -12.61 2.25
C THR A 525 19.03 -12.35 3.26
N VAL A 526 19.19 -11.38 4.16
CA VAL A 526 18.21 -11.06 5.23
C VAL A 526 17.69 -9.63 5.11
N ASN A 527 18.57 -8.68 4.79
CA ASN A 527 18.21 -7.28 4.63
C ASN A 527 18.93 -6.69 3.41
N PRO A 528 18.56 -7.07 2.18
CA PRO A 528 19.25 -6.61 0.98
C PRO A 528 19.10 -5.09 0.77
N SER A 529 20.20 -4.48 0.36
CA SER A 529 20.29 -3.12 -0.20
C SER A 529 19.98 -3.15 -1.70
N ASP A 530 19.84 -1.97 -2.31
CA ASP A 530 19.66 -1.87 -3.75
C ASP A 530 20.95 -2.29 -4.51
N TYR A 531 22.13 -2.09 -3.90
CA TYR A 531 23.40 -2.63 -4.41
C TYR A 531 23.41 -4.16 -4.43
N ASP A 532 22.94 -4.81 -3.36
CA ASP A 532 22.89 -6.28 -3.30
C ASP A 532 21.96 -6.86 -4.37
N LEU A 533 20.81 -6.21 -4.61
CA LEU A 533 19.89 -6.61 -5.67
C LEU A 533 20.61 -6.59 -7.02
N VAL A 534 21.24 -5.47 -7.37
CA VAL A 534 21.90 -5.30 -8.68
C VAL A 534 22.99 -6.35 -8.86
N ASN A 535 23.85 -6.52 -7.84
CA ASN A 535 24.91 -7.53 -7.88
C ASN A 535 24.34 -8.96 -8.00
N ALA A 536 23.26 -9.28 -7.27
CA ALA A 536 22.60 -10.58 -7.38
C ALA A 536 21.98 -10.82 -8.76
N CYS A 537 21.40 -9.79 -9.39
CA CYS A 537 20.86 -9.88 -10.74
C CYS A 537 21.96 -10.12 -11.79
N GLU A 538 23.08 -9.39 -11.72
CA GLU A 538 24.21 -9.58 -12.65
C GLU A 538 24.82 -10.98 -12.50
N LEU A 539 25.06 -11.44 -11.26
CA LEU A 539 25.57 -12.78 -10.99
C LEU A 539 24.60 -13.87 -11.46
N TRP A 540 23.29 -13.66 -11.31
CA TRP A 540 22.28 -14.59 -11.81
C TRP A 540 22.33 -14.71 -13.34
N LEU A 541 22.44 -13.59 -14.06
CA LEU A 541 22.52 -13.59 -15.53
C LEU A 541 23.80 -14.25 -16.03
N ALA A 542 24.92 -13.97 -15.37
CA ALA A 542 26.21 -14.58 -15.68
C ALA A 542 26.16 -16.12 -15.54
N ASP A 543 25.60 -16.62 -14.44
CA ASP A 543 25.54 -18.06 -14.16
C ASP A 543 24.41 -18.78 -14.93
N THR A 544 23.47 -18.05 -15.52
CA THR A 544 22.48 -18.61 -16.45
C THR A 544 22.94 -18.59 -17.91
N ALA A 545 24.10 -18.00 -18.20
CA ALA A 545 24.65 -17.79 -19.55
C ALA A 545 23.70 -17.00 -20.47
N THR A 546 22.98 -16.03 -19.90
CA THR A 546 22.09 -15.15 -20.66
C THR A 546 22.94 -14.13 -21.42
N SER A 547 22.82 -14.10 -22.76
CA SER A 547 23.60 -13.18 -23.61
C SER A 547 23.12 -11.72 -23.48
N ASP A 548 24.00 -10.73 -23.69
CA ASP A 548 23.62 -9.31 -23.63
C ASP A 548 22.48 -8.94 -24.59
N SER A 549 22.46 -9.53 -25.80
CA SER A 549 21.36 -9.37 -26.76
C SER A 549 20.03 -9.93 -26.24
N GLN A 550 20.09 -11.05 -25.50
CA GLN A 550 18.93 -11.67 -24.90
C GLN A 550 18.45 -10.89 -23.66
N ILE A 551 19.36 -10.28 -22.90
CA ILE A 551 19.03 -9.36 -21.79
C ILE A 551 18.26 -8.16 -22.33
N GLU A 552 18.73 -7.55 -23.43
CA GLU A 552 18.07 -6.41 -24.05
C GLU A 552 16.68 -6.78 -24.58
N GLU A 553 16.54 -7.92 -25.28
CA GLU A 553 15.27 -8.44 -25.77
C GLU A 553 14.27 -8.72 -24.63
N LEU A 554 14.71 -9.41 -23.58
CA LEU A 554 13.86 -9.77 -22.44
C LEU A 554 13.53 -8.60 -21.54
N SER A 555 14.34 -7.54 -21.55
CA SER A 555 14.01 -6.32 -20.84
C SER A 555 12.77 -5.65 -21.43
N GLN A 556 12.54 -5.73 -22.75
CA GLN A 556 11.52 -4.95 -23.46
C GLN A 556 10.10 -5.09 -22.86
N PRO A 557 9.27 -4.03 -22.92
CA PRO A 557 7.89 -4.10 -22.46
C PRO A 557 7.06 -5.10 -23.29
N ARG A 558 6.64 -6.19 -22.65
CA ARG A 558 5.64 -7.15 -23.14
C ARG A 558 4.39 -7.14 -22.26
N GLU A 559 3.25 -7.54 -22.82
CA GLU A 559 2.03 -7.80 -22.04
C GLU A 559 2.28 -8.94 -21.05
N ALA A 560 1.78 -8.80 -19.82
CA ALA A 560 1.86 -9.85 -18.82
C ALA A 560 0.85 -10.97 -19.18
N PRO A 561 1.12 -12.24 -18.85
CA PRO A 561 0.13 -13.30 -18.98
C PRO A 561 -1.14 -12.92 -18.21
N THR A 562 -2.32 -13.24 -18.77
CA THR A 562 -3.60 -12.98 -18.11
C THR A 562 -3.70 -13.83 -16.84
N THR A 563 -3.44 -13.24 -15.68
CA THR A 563 -3.65 -13.91 -14.38
C THR A 563 -5.15 -13.83 -14.05
N THR A 564 -5.87 -14.94 -14.18
CA THR A 564 -7.28 -15.00 -13.77
C THR A 564 -7.37 -14.79 -12.26
N SER A 565 -8.24 -13.88 -11.82
CA SER A 565 -8.56 -13.74 -10.40
C SER A 565 -8.99 -15.09 -9.83
N LYS A 566 -8.62 -15.33 -8.56
CA LYS A 566 -8.81 -16.58 -7.81
C LYS A 566 -10.09 -17.31 -8.25
N PRO A 567 -10.00 -18.46 -8.97
CA PRO A 567 -11.14 -19.33 -9.06
C PRO A 567 -11.37 -19.83 -7.63
N ILE A 568 -12.44 -19.38 -6.98
CA ILE A 568 -13.04 -20.16 -5.92
C ILE A 568 -13.68 -21.34 -6.67
N PRO A 569 -13.11 -22.55 -6.66
CA PRO A 569 -13.82 -23.69 -7.21
C PRO A 569 -15.08 -23.84 -6.38
N ILE A 570 -16.24 -23.63 -7.01
CA ILE A 570 -17.53 -23.95 -6.41
C ILE A 570 -17.43 -25.44 -6.02
N PRO A 571 -17.60 -25.81 -4.74
CA PRO A 571 -17.56 -27.21 -4.33
C PRO A 571 -18.52 -28.04 -5.18
N ALA A 572 -18.16 -29.27 -5.55
CA ALA A 572 -18.99 -30.11 -6.43
C ALA A 572 -20.46 -30.23 -5.95
N MET A 573 -20.69 -30.22 -4.62
CA MET A 573 -22.04 -30.18 -4.04
C MET A 573 -22.84 -28.91 -4.41
N ALA A 574 -22.19 -27.76 -4.51
CA ALA A 574 -22.82 -26.51 -4.92
C ALA A 574 -23.02 -26.41 -6.45
N GLN A 575 -22.21 -27.12 -7.25
CA GLN A 575 -22.46 -27.31 -8.68
C GLN A 575 -23.68 -28.22 -8.90
N ASP A 576 -23.78 -29.35 -8.19
CA ASP A 576 -24.95 -30.25 -8.25
C ASP A 576 -26.24 -29.57 -7.78
N MET A 577 -26.17 -28.68 -6.77
CA MET A 577 -27.34 -27.91 -6.34
C MET A 577 -27.78 -26.87 -7.38
N LEU A 578 -26.86 -26.26 -8.13
CA LEU A 578 -27.18 -25.29 -9.18
C LEU A 578 -27.77 -25.97 -10.42
N ASP A 579 -27.26 -27.15 -10.81
CA ASP A 579 -27.84 -27.97 -11.87
C ASP A 579 -29.20 -28.55 -11.47
N GLY A 580 -29.39 -28.90 -10.18
CA GLY A 580 -30.68 -29.33 -9.63
C GLY A 580 -31.75 -28.23 -9.58
N MET A 581 -31.36 -26.96 -9.65
CA MET A 581 -32.26 -25.79 -9.69
C MET A 581 -32.56 -25.31 -11.13
N GLY A 582 -32.06 -25.99 -12.16
CA GLY A 582 -32.37 -25.70 -13.56
C GLY A 582 -31.78 -24.39 -14.10
N ILE A 583 -30.82 -23.79 -13.40
CA ILE A 583 -30.08 -22.61 -13.90
C ILE A 583 -28.86 -23.13 -14.68
N GLY A 584 -29.12 -23.75 -15.83
CA GLY A 584 -28.08 -24.18 -16.74
C GLY A 584 -27.45 -22.99 -17.48
N LEU A 585 -26.23 -22.61 -17.09
CA LEU A 585 -25.36 -21.80 -17.94
C LEU A 585 -24.90 -22.67 -19.12
N SER A 586 -25.68 -22.65 -20.19
CA SER A 586 -25.33 -23.25 -21.48
C SER A 586 -24.08 -22.55 -22.06
N ASN A 587 -22.91 -23.15 -21.83
CA ASN A 587 -21.69 -22.88 -22.58
C ASN A 587 -21.80 -23.53 -23.96
N ASN A 588 -22.37 -22.79 -24.91
CA ASN A 588 -22.36 -23.16 -26.33
C ASN A 588 -21.01 -22.79 -26.95
N ALA A 589 -20.01 -23.65 -26.77
CA ALA A 589 -18.74 -23.59 -27.49
C ALA A 589 -18.80 -24.52 -28.71
N GLY A 590 -18.76 -23.95 -29.92
CA GLY A 590 -18.38 -24.70 -31.12
C GLY A 590 -19.13 -24.36 -32.40
N ARG A 591 -18.65 -23.36 -33.14
CA ARG A 591 -18.66 -23.40 -34.61
C ARG A 591 -17.59 -22.47 -35.17
N GLY A 592 -16.50 -23.08 -35.62
CA GLY A 592 -15.41 -22.41 -36.33
C GLY A 592 -15.88 -21.84 -37.67
N MET A 593 -15.48 -20.60 -37.94
CA MET A 593 -15.73 -19.90 -39.18
C MET A 593 -14.59 -20.22 -40.16
N MET A 594 -14.88 -21.07 -41.13
CA MET A 594 -13.98 -21.49 -42.20
C MET A 594 -13.98 -20.40 -43.29
N TRP A 595 -12.88 -19.68 -43.43
CA TRP A 595 -12.64 -18.79 -44.57
C TRP A 595 -12.39 -19.64 -45.82
N THR A 596 -13.27 -19.53 -46.81
CA THR A 596 -13.03 -20.02 -48.17
C THR A 596 -12.85 -18.83 -49.11
N ARG A 597 -11.79 -18.91 -49.91
CA ARG A 597 -11.48 -18.01 -51.02
C ARG A 597 -12.61 -18.00 -52.04
N HIS A 598 -13.05 -16.81 -52.44
CA HIS A 598 -13.29 -16.44 -53.84
C HIS A 598 -12.98 -14.97 -54.06
#